data_AF-A0A8S1LQR3-F1
#
_entry.id   AF-A0A8S1LQR3-F1
#
_cell.length_a   1.000
_cell.length_b   1.000
_cell.length_c   1.000
_cell.angle_alpha   90.00
_cell.angle_beta   90.00
_cell.angle_gamma   90.00
#
_symmetry.space_group_name_H-M   'P 1'
#
loop_
_entity.id
_entity.type
_entity.pdbx_description
1 polymer ?
#
loop_
_entity_poly.entity_id
_entity_poly.type
_entity_poly.pdbx_seq_one_letter_code
_entity_poly.pdbx_strand_id
1 'polypeptide(L)'
;MEQLYQGSCHCQKVQFEFSGPLEMEVIRCHCSICKMKQNHHVLIHDSKFKLLTSMEELSLYTFNTKQAKHYFCKTCGVQSFFYPRFNPNMIAITIYCVQIPSNVKLTYVTQGLEQSIKETIKQ
;
A
#
# COMPACT_ATOMS: atom_id res chain seq x y z
N MET A 1 -11.57 16.43 -3.89
CA MET A 1 -10.47 16.73 -4.84
C MET A 1 -9.50 15.58 -4.78
N GLU A 2 -9.04 15.09 -5.94
CA GLU A 2 -8.02 14.04 -6.04
C GLU A 2 -6.67 14.66 -6.41
N GLN A 3 -5.60 14.05 -5.90
CA GLN A 3 -4.21 14.43 -6.11
C GLN A 3 -3.45 13.22 -6.63
N LEU A 4 -2.47 13.48 -7.51
CA LEU A 4 -1.52 12.47 -7.97
C LEU A 4 -0.40 12.33 -6.94
N TYR A 5 -0.14 11.09 -6.54
CA TYR A 5 0.92 10.69 -5.62
C TYR A 5 1.97 9.86 -6.35
N GLN A 6 3.23 10.05 -5.98
CA GLN A 6 4.34 9.26 -6.47
C GLN A 6 4.87 8.35 -5.37
N GLY A 7 5.24 7.13 -5.73
CA GLY A 7 5.85 6.20 -4.81
C GLY A 7 6.93 5.35 -5.46
N SER A 8 7.78 4.81 -4.61
CA SER A 8 8.88 3.95 -5.03
C SER A 8 9.31 2.96 -3.95
N CYS A 9 9.96 1.87 -4.35
CA CYS A 9 10.73 1.06 -3.41
C CYS A 9 12.00 1.80 -2.95
N HIS A 10 12.69 1.29 -1.93
CA HIS A 10 13.89 1.93 -1.37
C HIS A 10 14.97 2.27 -2.42
N CYS A 11 15.26 1.33 -3.33
CA CYS A 11 16.27 1.52 -4.36
C CYS A 11 15.74 2.23 -5.63
N GLN A 12 14.51 2.73 -5.61
CA GLN A 12 13.85 3.45 -6.71
C GLN A 12 13.70 2.68 -8.02
N LYS A 13 14.01 1.39 -8.05
CA LYS A 13 13.87 0.55 -9.25
C LYS A 13 12.39 0.31 -9.59
N VAL A 14 11.57 0.10 -8.57
CA VAL A 14 10.11 0.01 -8.68
C VAL A 14 9.53 1.38 -8.38
N GLN A 15 8.86 1.97 -9.36
CA GLN A 15 8.20 3.27 -9.26
C GLN A 15 6.74 3.13 -9.72
N PHE A 16 5.87 3.91 -9.10
CA PHE A 16 4.44 3.92 -9.40
C PHE A 16 3.84 5.28 -9.08
N GLU A 17 2.67 5.53 -9.64
CA GLU A 17 1.84 6.69 -9.34
C GLU A 17 0.42 6.24 -9.02
N PHE A 18 -0.29 7.04 -8.23
CA PHE A 18 -1.72 6.83 -8.03
C PHE A 18 -2.48 8.11 -7.75
N SER A 19 -3.76 8.15 -8.14
CA SER A 19 -4.69 9.22 -7.78
C SER A 19 -5.42 8.89 -6.48
N GLY A 20 -5.42 9.82 -5.52
CA GLY A 20 -6.06 9.63 -4.23
C GLY A 20 -6.61 10.93 -3.62
N PRO A 21 -7.46 10.85 -2.59
CA PRO A 21 -7.94 12.02 -1.86
C PRO A 21 -6.84 12.66 -0.99
N LEU A 22 -7.10 13.87 -0.49
CA LEU A 22 -6.25 14.54 0.51
C LEU A 22 -6.41 13.97 1.94
N GLU A 23 -7.43 13.15 2.16
CA GLU A 23 -7.66 12.44 3.43
C GLU A 23 -7.70 10.94 3.16
N MET A 24 -6.79 10.17 3.75
CA MET A 24 -6.68 8.73 3.52
C MET A 24 -6.70 7.96 4.84
N GLU A 25 -7.40 6.82 4.84
CA GLU A 25 -7.35 5.84 5.93
C GLU A 25 -6.21 4.85 5.69
N VAL A 26 -5.28 4.80 6.63
CA VAL A 26 -4.12 3.91 6.62
C VAL A 26 -4.44 2.68 7.47
N ILE A 27 -4.52 1.53 6.83
CA ILE A 27 -4.91 0.28 7.45
C ILE A 27 -3.67 -0.44 8.02
N ARG A 28 -3.73 -0.74 9.32
CA ARG A 28 -2.85 -1.67 10.02
C ARG A 28 -3.50 -3.04 10.02
N CYS A 29 -3.02 -3.95 9.16
CA CYS A 29 -3.56 -5.31 9.07
C CYS A 29 -2.79 -6.27 9.98
N HIS A 30 -3.52 -7.13 10.69
CA HIS A 30 -2.97 -8.07 11.66
C HIS A 30 -2.81 -9.51 11.17
N CYS A 31 -3.04 -9.79 9.87
CA CYS A 31 -2.79 -11.13 9.37
C CYS A 31 -1.29 -11.47 9.51
N SER A 32 -0.96 -12.76 9.59
CA SER A 32 0.40 -13.23 9.92
C SER A 32 1.50 -12.55 9.10
N ILE A 33 1.32 -12.47 7.77
CA ILE A 33 2.29 -11.80 6.88
C ILE A 33 2.35 -10.29 7.07
N CYS A 34 1.21 -9.61 7.28
CA CYS A 34 1.17 -8.16 7.47
C CYS A 34 1.76 -7.75 8.81
N LYS A 35 1.54 -8.56 9.86
CA LYS A 35 2.17 -8.38 11.18
C LYS A 35 3.70 -8.46 11.08
N MET A 36 4.23 -9.47 10.37
CA MET A 36 5.68 -9.60 10.15
C MET A 36 6.27 -8.44 9.35
N LYS A 37 5.52 -7.90 8.37
CA LYS A 37 5.95 -6.75 7.55
C LYS A 37 5.75 -5.40 8.22
N GLN A 38 4.99 -5.33 9.32
CA GLN A 38 4.47 -4.08 9.89
C GLN A 38 3.85 -3.16 8.81
N ASN A 39 3.07 -3.76 7.90
CA ASN A 39 2.63 -3.06 6.71
C ASN A 39 1.45 -2.10 6.98
N HIS A 40 1.69 -0.81 6.82
CA HIS A 40 0.67 0.25 6.85
C HIS A 40 0.32 0.64 5.42
N HIS A 41 -0.93 0.43 5.02
CA HIS A 41 -1.32 0.62 3.62
C HIS A 41 -2.64 1.34 3.46
N VAL A 42 -2.76 2.09 2.37
CA VAL A 42 -4.02 2.65 1.90
C VAL A 42 -4.58 1.75 0.80
N LEU A 43 -5.90 1.68 0.70
CA LEU A 43 -6.59 0.95 -0.36
C LEU A 43 -7.08 1.92 -1.43
N ILE A 44 -6.78 1.62 -2.68
CA ILE A 44 -7.31 2.35 -3.84
C ILE A 44 -7.85 1.38 -4.88
N HIS A 45 -8.71 1.88 -5.76
CA HIS A 45 -9.13 1.12 -6.93
C HIS A 45 -7.97 1.01 -7.93
N ASP A 46 -7.83 -0.14 -8.58
CA ASP A 46 -6.73 -0.43 -9.52
C ASP A 46 -6.68 0.55 -10.71
N SER A 47 -7.83 1.03 -11.18
CA SER A 47 -7.94 2.06 -12.23
C SER A 47 -7.29 3.40 -11.88
N LYS A 48 -7.00 3.65 -10.58
CA LYS A 48 -6.29 4.85 -10.12
C LYS A 48 -4.81 4.62 -9.90
N PHE A 49 -4.32 3.40 -10.13
CA PHE A 49 -2.93 3.02 -9.96
C PHE A 49 -2.26 2.85 -11.31
N LYS A 50 -0.99 3.27 -11.39
CA LYS A 50 -0.17 3.00 -12.55
C LYS A 50 1.25 2.65 -12.12
N LEU A 51 1.68 1.45 -12.49
CA LEU A 51 3.07 1.04 -12.34
C LEU A 51 3.90 1.69 -13.46
N LEU A 52 5.00 2.34 -13.10
CA LEU A 52 5.90 3.01 -14.04
C LEU A 52 7.11 2.13 -14.43
N THR A 53 7.32 1.03 -13.69
CA THR A 53 8.38 0.03 -13.93
C THR A 53 7.80 -1.25 -14.53
N SER A 54 8.60 -2.03 -15.25
CA SER A 54 8.24 -3.40 -15.64
C SER A 54 7.96 -4.30 -14.43
N MET A 55 6.98 -5.20 -14.57
CA MET A 55 6.69 -6.25 -13.59
C MET A 55 7.85 -7.23 -13.40
N GLU A 56 8.80 -7.27 -14.35
CA GLU A 56 10.00 -8.11 -14.24
C GLU A 56 10.93 -7.68 -13.11
N GLU A 57 10.82 -6.44 -12.62
CA GLU A 57 11.59 -5.95 -11.46
C GLU A 57 11.03 -6.38 -10.11
N LEU A 58 9.89 -7.08 -10.15
CA LEU A 58 9.15 -7.53 -8.98
C LEU A 58 9.18 -9.05 -8.86
N SER A 59 9.30 -9.52 -7.64
CA SER A 59 9.01 -10.90 -7.26
C SER A 59 7.60 -10.99 -6.71
N LEU A 60 6.88 -12.06 -7.09
CA LEU A 60 5.53 -12.34 -6.62
C LEU A 60 5.57 -13.44 -5.55
N TYR A 61 4.96 -13.16 -4.40
CA TYR A 61 4.64 -14.15 -3.39
C TYR A 61 3.12 -14.27 -3.22
N THR A 62 2.62 -15.51 -3.32
CA THR A 62 1.22 -15.86 -3.01
C THR A 62 1.22 -17.05 -2.06
N PHE A 63 0.22 -17.13 -1.19
CA PHE A 63 0.07 -18.22 -0.22
C PHE A 63 -1.41 -18.44 0.11
N ASN A 64 -1.71 -19.51 0.85
CA ASN A 64 -3.07 -19.90 1.21
C ASN A 64 -3.99 -20.01 -0.03
N THR A 65 -5.00 -19.12 -0.17
CA THR A 65 -5.92 -19.12 -1.31
C THR A 65 -5.30 -18.64 -2.62
N LYS A 66 -4.04 -18.15 -2.59
CA LYS A 66 -3.30 -17.60 -3.73
C LYS A 66 -3.94 -16.40 -4.43
N GLN A 67 -5.00 -15.83 -3.86
CA GLN A 67 -5.70 -14.66 -4.40
C GLN A 67 -4.94 -13.35 -4.12
N ALA A 68 -4.36 -13.20 -2.91
CA ALA A 68 -3.51 -12.06 -2.61
C ALA A 68 -2.19 -12.18 -3.37
N LYS A 69 -1.76 -11.08 -4.00
CA LYS A 69 -0.52 -10.99 -4.77
C LYS A 69 0.42 -9.99 -4.12
N HIS A 70 1.41 -10.49 -3.37
CA HIS A 70 2.42 -9.66 -2.72
C HIS A 70 3.60 -9.45 -3.66
N TYR A 71 3.75 -8.22 -4.15
CA TYR A 71 4.84 -7.84 -5.07
C TYR A 71 5.94 -7.09 -4.33
N PHE A 72 7.18 -7.55 -4.44
CA PHE A 72 8.32 -6.91 -3.80
C PHE A 72 9.48 -6.73 -4.76
N CYS A 73 10.25 -5.66 -4.59
CA CYS A 73 11.39 -5.36 -5.44
C CYS A 73 12.44 -6.48 -5.36
N LYS A 74 12.88 -7.01 -6.52
CA LYS A 74 13.95 -8.01 -6.60
C LYS A 74 15.28 -7.53 -6.03
N THR A 75 15.54 -6.23 -6.07
CA THR A 75 16.81 -5.63 -5.63
C THR A 75 16.85 -5.33 -4.13
N CYS A 76 15.81 -4.69 -3.57
CA CYS A 76 15.82 -4.24 -2.17
C CYS A 76 14.81 -4.95 -1.26
N GLY A 77 13.98 -5.87 -1.77
CA GLY A 77 13.00 -6.63 -0.98
C GLY A 77 11.78 -5.84 -0.51
N VAL A 78 11.72 -4.53 -0.73
CA VAL A 78 10.59 -3.68 -0.32
C VAL A 78 9.33 -4.03 -1.10
N GLN A 79 8.23 -4.25 -0.38
CA GLN A 79 6.88 -4.39 -0.93
C GLN A 79 6.21 -3.01 -0.96
N SER A 80 6.24 -2.32 -2.09
CA SER A 80 5.63 -0.99 -2.23
C SER A 80 4.11 -1.04 -2.46
N PHE A 81 3.60 -2.14 -3.00
CA PHE A 81 2.17 -2.40 -3.16
C PHE A 81 1.86 -3.90 -3.19
N PHE A 82 0.59 -4.26 -3.03
CA PHE A 82 0.10 -5.62 -3.22
C PHE A 82 -1.39 -5.64 -3.59
N TYR A 83 -1.85 -6.71 -4.24
CA TYR A 83 -3.28 -6.93 -4.46
C TYR A 83 -3.83 -7.71 -3.26
N PRO A 84 -4.84 -7.19 -2.54
CA PRO A 84 -5.39 -7.84 -1.36
C PRO A 84 -6.27 -9.03 -1.74
N ARG A 85 -6.52 -9.90 -0.77
CA ARG A 85 -7.32 -11.13 -0.96
C ARG A 85 -8.80 -10.87 -1.24
N PHE A 86 -9.38 -9.84 -0.64
CA PHE A 86 -10.84 -9.67 -0.54
C PHE A 86 -11.47 -8.99 -1.76
N ASN A 87 -10.69 -8.24 -2.54
CA ASN A 87 -11.17 -7.56 -3.74
C ASN A 87 -10.02 -7.43 -4.76
N PRO A 88 -10.10 -8.11 -5.92
CA PRO A 88 -9.06 -8.09 -6.93
C PRO A 88 -8.92 -6.73 -7.65
N ASN A 89 -9.95 -5.88 -7.61
CA ASN A 89 -9.95 -4.55 -8.24
C ASN A 89 -9.37 -3.47 -7.31
N MET A 90 -8.85 -3.88 -6.14
CA MET A 90 -8.20 -2.98 -5.20
C MET A 90 -6.71 -3.22 -5.18
N ILE A 91 -5.95 -2.16 -4.93
CA ILE A 91 -4.52 -2.20 -4.68
C ILE A 91 -4.26 -1.59 -3.31
N ALA A 92 -3.45 -2.29 -2.52
CA ALA A 92 -2.97 -1.82 -1.24
C ALA A 92 -1.57 -1.23 -1.42
N ILE A 93 -1.42 0.07 -1.14
CA ILE A 93 -0.17 0.82 -1.30
C ILE A 93 0.47 1.03 0.07
N THR A 94 1.71 0.59 0.23
CA THR A 94 2.49 0.78 1.45
C THR A 94 2.81 2.27 1.62
N ILE A 95 2.26 2.92 2.65
CA ILE A 95 2.27 4.39 2.76
C ILE A 95 3.69 4.97 2.90
N TYR A 96 4.60 4.22 3.52
CA TYR A 96 6.01 4.63 3.69
C TYR A 96 6.82 4.57 2.39
N CYS A 97 6.24 4.05 1.30
CA CYS A 97 6.82 4.06 -0.03
C CYS A 97 6.31 5.24 -0.88
N VAL A 98 5.46 6.12 -0.31
CA VAL A 98 4.81 7.23 -1.02
C VAL A 98 5.38 8.55 -0.54
N GLN A 99 5.60 9.47 -1.46
CA GLN A 99 5.88 10.86 -1.12
C GLN A 99 4.56 11.53 -0.71
N ILE A 100 4.36 11.71 0.60
CA ILE A 100 3.14 12.31 1.16
C ILE A 100 3.37 13.81 1.39
N PRO A 101 2.65 14.69 0.68
CA PRO A 101 2.67 16.12 0.91
C PRO A 101 2.11 16.49 2.29
N SER A 102 2.57 17.61 2.86
CA SER A 102 2.15 18.06 4.21
C SER A 102 0.68 18.42 4.34
N ASN A 103 -0.02 18.71 3.24
CA ASN A 103 -1.45 19.00 3.22
C ASN A 103 -2.34 17.74 3.22
N VAL A 104 -1.74 16.55 3.25
CA VAL A 104 -2.46 15.28 3.21
C VAL A 104 -2.61 14.72 4.62
N LYS A 105 -3.84 14.39 4.99
CA LYS A 105 -4.18 13.86 6.31
C LYS A 105 -4.27 12.34 6.27
N LEU A 106 -3.49 11.68 7.12
CA LEU A 106 -3.53 10.24 7.30
C LEU A 106 -4.22 9.89 8.62
N THR A 107 -5.23 9.03 8.56
CA THR A 107 -5.89 8.47 9.74
C THR A 107 -5.55 6.99 9.84
N TYR A 108 -4.92 6.56 10.93
CA TYR A 108 -4.56 5.16 11.09
C TYR A 108 -5.73 4.38 11.68
N VAL A 109 -6.08 3.27 11.03
CA VAL A 109 -7.15 2.36 11.45
C VAL A 109 -6.61 0.94 11.53
N THR A 110 -7.05 0.21 12.54
CA THR A 110 -6.54 -1.13 12.81
C THR A 110 -7.59 -2.16 12.42
N GLN A 111 -7.25 -3.03 11.46
CA GLN A 111 -8.19 -4.04 10.95
C GLN A 111 -8.42 -5.13 12.00
N GLY A 112 -9.67 -5.27 12.46
CA GLY A 112 -10.10 -6.37 13.35
C GLY A 112 -10.35 -6.01 14.82
N LEU A 113 -10.51 -4.73 15.17
CA LEU A 113 -11.13 -4.31 16.43
C LEU A 113 -12.50 -3.70 16.12
N GLU A 114 -13.57 -4.20 16.73
CA GLU A 114 -14.95 -3.70 16.59
C GLU A 114 -15.15 -2.24 17.06
N GLN A 115 -14.09 -1.56 17.45
CA GLN A 115 -14.06 -0.11 17.64
C GLN A 115 -12.79 0.43 16.97
N SER A 116 -12.98 1.24 15.93
CA SER A 116 -11.92 1.94 15.22
C SER A 116 -11.26 2.95 16.16
N ILE A 117 -10.13 2.59 16.77
CA ILE A 117 -9.25 3.57 17.41
C ILE A 117 -8.61 4.37 16.28
N LYS A 118 -9.13 5.58 16.03
CA LYS A 118 -8.59 6.53 15.05
C LYS A 118 -7.45 7.30 15.70
N GLU A 119 -6.23 6.86 15.48
CA GLU A 119 -5.03 7.64 15.84
C GLU A 119 -4.70 8.60 14.69
N THR A 120 -4.82 9.91 14.95
CA THR A 120 -4.29 10.93 14.04
C THR A 120 -2.84 11.19 14.43
N ILE A 121 -1.90 10.65 13.66
CA ILE A 121 -0.48 11.01 13.80
C ILE A 121 -0.27 12.25 12.95
N LYS A 122 -0.06 13.40 13.60
CA LYS A 122 0.57 14.55 12.94
C LYS A 122 2.05 14.20 12.77
N GLN A 123 2.51 14.10 11.54
CA GLN A 123 3.95 14.14 11.24
C GLN A 123 4.45 15.58 11.42
#